data_AF-A0A0U2VF35-F1
#
_entry.id   AF-A0A0U2VF35-F1
#
_cell.length_a   1.000
_cell.length_b   1.000
_cell.length_c   1.000
_cell.angle_alpha   90.00
_cell.angle_beta   90.00
_cell.angle_gamma   90.00
#
_symmetry.space_group_name_H-M   'P 1'
#
loop_
_entity.id
_entity.type
_entity.pdbx_description
1 polymer ?
#
loop_
_entity_poly.entity_id
_entity_poly.type
_entity_poly.pdbx_seq_one_letter_code
_entity_poly.pdbx_strand_id
1 'polypeptide(L)'
;MVSRREFVKRLVSTAATVPLLMAFPQVASAEEAKTEPKKPEAIEPPELPWPYTKLDPEETRKLGHMGYYLFECAGAAFWSIAIQLREKIGYPWTLLPIPSREKALDAIKNKKHLHSLFQYGYGGAVGWGTLCGALNGSLFAIQMIVGEHKAWDKLGKALMRIYETTPLPTRKSNEYAVKGMMYVPPERMKSKKWLPQNVSGSTLCHVSVGKWCEVSGYASGSPERSERCGRLTGDIAAFAVMLLNNYFDALNRVGNPSKAADIAVAEVTRIVKSEYSGDVRLSATTASCRTCHFKGKLYEDGQFTRGFLACESCHRDMRPHAHTFFEPSEALPVREAKTANERKLEGALATGSVASAAIGAIAGFAAAKASGGGGRPNEKEEREHGEGQ
;
A
#
# COMPACT_ATOMS: atom_id res chain seq x y z
N MET A 1 -12.37 -48.18 8.23
CA MET A 1 -12.41 -46.96 7.38
C MET A 1 -13.70 -46.96 6.62
N VAL A 2 -14.55 -45.95 6.85
CA VAL A 2 -15.79 -45.69 6.09
C VAL A 2 -15.74 -44.20 5.73
N SER A 3 -15.93 -43.88 4.45
CA SER A 3 -15.74 -42.52 3.95
C SER A 3 -16.93 -41.60 4.29
N ARG A 4 -16.64 -40.32 4.54
CA ARG A 4 -17.59 -39.26 4.94
C ARG A 4 -18.81 -39.06 4.02
N ARG A 5 -18.88 -39.72 2.86
CA ARG A 5 -20.02 -39.62 1.93
C ARG A 5 -21.16 -40.60 2.22
N GLU A 6 -20.96 -41.68 3.00
CA GLU A 6 -22.03 -42.63 3.30
C GLU A 6 -22.87 -42.27 4.53
N PHE A 7 -22.39 -41.40 5.42
CA PHE A 7 -23.13 -40.99 6.61
C PHE A 7 -24.31 -40.04 6.30
N VAL A 8 -24.22 -39.28 5.20
CA VAL A 8 -25.24 -38.27 4.85
C VAL A 8 -26.44 -38.86 4.11
N LYS A 9 -26.34 -40.06 3.53
CA LYS A 9 -27.42 -40.67 2.74
C LYS A 9 -28.42 -41.52 3.54
N ARG A 10 -28.23 -41.69 4.86
CA ARG A 10 -29.06 -42.59 5.69
C ARG A 10 -30.15 -41.93 6.55
N LEU A 11 -30.36 -40.61 6.44
CA LEU A 11 -31.35 -39.90 7.27
C LEU A 11 -32.58 -39.38 6.51
N VAL A 12 -32.68 -39.62 5.21
CA VAL A 12 -33.86 -39.19 4.43
C VAL A 12 -34.34 -40.36 3.60
N SER A 13 -35.23 -41.17 4.18
CA SER A 13 -36.34 -41.87 3.51
C SER A 13 -36.77 -43.10 4.32
N THR A 14 -37.87 -42.98 5.06
CA THR A 14 -38.99 -43.94 5.08
C THR A 14 -39.97 -43.54 6.17
N ALA A 15 -41.22 -43.26 5.77
CA ALA A 15 -42.41 -43.81 6.41
C ALA A 15 -43.65 -43.14 5.79
N ALA A 16 -44.30 -43.86 4.89
CA ALA A 16 -45.71 -43.70 4.61
C ALA A 16 -46.46 -44.86 5.29
N THR A 17 -47.64 -44.51 5.85
CA THR A 17 -48.92 -45.27 5.96
C THR A 17 -49.51 -45.52 7.36
N VAL A 18 -50.66 -44.86 7.58
CA VAL A 18 -51.98 -45.34 8.11
C VAL A 18 -52.25 -45.24 9.64
N PRO A 19 -53.50 -44.89 10.05
CA PRO A 19 -53.78 -44.01 11.18
C PRO A 19 -54.32 -44.73 12.43
N LEU A 20 -54.21 -44.09 13.59
CA LEU A 20 -54.96 -44.46 14.79
C LEU A 20 -55.50 -43.20 15.47
N LEU A 21 -56.83 -43.08 15.48
CA LEU A 21 -57.55 -42.11 16.31
C LEU A 21 -57.33 -42.46 17.78
N MET A 22 -56.74 -41.52 18.54
CA MET A 22 -57.07 -41.34 19.96
C MET A 22 -57.10 -39.84 20.27
N ALA A 23 -58.27 -39.40 20.74
CA ALA A 23 -58.49 -38.06 21.23
C ALA A 23 -57.83 -37.90 22.61
N PHE A 24 -57.00 -36.87 22.77
CA PHE A 24 -56.64 -36.30 24.06
C PHE A 24 -56.64 -34.77 23.98
N PRO A 25 -57.01 -34.10 25.09
CA PRO A 25 -57.62 -32.78 25.07
C PRO A 25 -56.63 -31.64 24.81
N GLN A 26 -57.20 -30.62 24.19
CA GLN A 26 -56.62 -29.33 23.84
C GLN A 26 -56.07 -28.63 25.10
N VAL A 27 -54.74 -28.62 25.23
CA VAL A 27 -54.05 -27.69 26.14
C VAL A 27 -53.57 -26.53 25.27
N ALA A 28 -54.12 -25.35 25.50
CA ALA A 28 -53.74 -24.13 24.83
C ALA A 28 -52.25 -23.87 25.02
N SER A 29 -51.46 -24.00 23.94
CA SER A 29 -50.10 -23.51 23.91
C SER A 29 -50.16 -22.00 23.73
N ALA A 30 -49.66 -21.28 24.72
CA ALA A 30 -49.34 -19.86 24.58
C ALA A 30 -48.46 -19.69 23.33
N GLU A 31 -48.93 -18.89 22.39
CA GLU A 31 -48.17 -18.53 21.21
C GLU A 31 -47.11 -17.50 21.65
N GLU A 32 -45.95 -18.01 22.10
CA GLU A 32 -44.75 -17.19 22.21
C GLU A 32 -44.41 -16.73 20.80
N ALA A 33 -44.76 -15.48 20.51
CA ALA A 33 -44.32 -14.77 19.33
C ALA A 33 -42.79 -14.83 19.28
N LYS A 34 -42.28 -15.72 18.43
CA LYS A 34 -40.87 -15.76 18.03
C LYS A 34 -40.58 -14.46 17.29
N THR A 35 -40.17 -13.44 18.02
CA THR A 35 -39.48 -12.29 17.43
C THR A 35 -38.15 -12.81 16.90
N GLU A 36 -38.10 -13.02 15.60
CA GLU A 36 -36.90 -13.31 14.85
C GLU A 36 -35.84 -12.25 15.22
N PRO A 37 -34.62 -12.64 15.63
CA PRO A 37 -33.60 -11.66 16.01
C PRO A 37 -33.29 -10.80 14.79
N LYS A 38 -33.66 -9.53 14.86
CA LYS A 38 -33.40 -8.53 13.81
C LYS A 38 -31.89 -8.59 13.51
N LYS A 39 -31.55 -9.07 12.30
CA LYS A 39 -30.17 -9.14 11.81
C LYS A 39 -29.53 -7.78 12.10
N PRO A 40 -28.42 -7.70 12.85
CA PRO A 40 -27.80 -6.42 13.15
C PRO A 40 -27.55 -5.69 11.83
N GLU A 41 -28.14 -4.51 11.73
CA GLU A 41 -28.07 -3.68 10.53
C GLU A 41 -26.59 -3.47 10.21
N ALA A 42 -26.18 -3.91 9.03
CA ALA A 42 -24.77 -3.87 8.65
C ALA A 42 -24.34 -2.40 8.58
N ILE A 43 -23.52 -1.97 9.55
CA ILE A 43 -22.97 -0.61 9.55
C ILE A 43 -21.95 -0.54 8.43
N GLU A 44 -22.32 0.08 7.32
CA GLU A 44 -21.39 0.30 6.21
C GLU A 44 -20.27 1.27 6.65
N PRO A 45 -19.00 0.99 6.29
CA PRO A 45 -17.92 1.91 6.56
C PRO A 45 -18.11 3.19 5.74
N PRO A 46 -17.88 4.38 6.31
CA PRO A 46 -17.96 5.60 5.54
C PRO A 46 -16.83 5.65 4.52
N GLU A 47 -17.07 6.32 3.40
CA GLU A 47 -16.05 6.57 2.39
C GLU A 47 -14.86 7.35 2.97
N LEU A 48 -13.68 7.18 2.36
CA LEU A 48 -12.51 7.98 2.69
C LEU A 48 -12.67 9.41 2.14
N PRO A 49 -12.06 10.43 2.79
CA PRO A 49 -11.17 10.34 3.95
C PRO A 49 -11.88 10.19 5.30
N TRP A 50 -11.22 9.51 6.24
CA TRP A 50 -11.72 9.39 7.61
C TRP A 50 -11.29 10.57 8.50
N PRO A 51 -12.11 10.94 9.51
CA PRO A 51 -11.87 12.12 10.33
C PRO A 51 -10.57 12.03 11.12
N TYR A 52 -9.92 13.18 11.26
CA TYR A 52 -8.67 13.33 12.01
C TYR A 52 -8.82 14.36 13.13
N THR A 53 -8.13 14.11 14.23
CA THR A 53 -7.93 15.07 15.31
C THR A 53 -6.44 15.14 15.63
N LYS A 54 -5.99 16.29 16.12
CA LYS A 54 -4.58 16.53 16.43
C LYS A 54 -4.05 15.46 17.40
N LEU A 55 -2.98 14.79 16.98
CA LEU A 55 -2.31 13.75 17.77
C LEU A 55 -1.00 14.28 18.34
N ASP A 56 -0.53 13.68 19.44
CA ASP A 56 0.79 13.98 19.96
C ASP A 56 1.83 13.12 19.22
N PRO A 57 2.81 13.71 18.51
CA PRO A 57 3.88 12.96 17.87
C PRO A 57 4.67 12.09 18.85
N GLU A 58 4.87 12.52 20.10
CA GLU A 58 5.70 11.78 21.06
C GLU A 58 4.96 10.60 21.67
N GLU A 59 3.65 10.75 21.93
CA GLU A 59 2.77 9.62 22.22
C GLU A 59 2.81 8.59 21.09
N THR A 60 2.69 9.07 19.85
CA THR A 60 2.73 8.23 18.65
C THR A 60 4.08 7.49 18.55
N ARG A 61 5.18 8.16 18.89
CA ARG A 61 6.53 7.57 18.90
C ARG A 61 6.60 6.37 19.85
N LYS A 62 6.11 6.53 21.07
CA LYS A 62 6.12 5.47 22.10
C LYS A 62 5.17 4.32 21.74
N LEU A 63 4.00 4.62 21.19
CA LEU A 63 3.07 3.60 20.69
C LEU A 63 3.63 2.84 19.49
N GLY A 64 4.34 3.50 18.57
CA GLY A 64 4.99 2.85 17.43
C GLY A 64 6.12 1.92 17.87
N HIS A 65 6.94 2.33 18.85
CA HIS A 65 7.94 1.47 19.47
C HIS A 65 7.31 0.24 20.13
N MET A 66 6.27 0.44 20.94
CA MET A 66 5.55 -0.68 21.58
C MET A 66 4.88 -1.61 20.57
N GLY A 67 4.19 -1.03 19.58
CA GLY A 67 3.52 -1.78 18.54
C GLY A 67 4.48 -2.70 17.79
N TYR A 68 5.75 -2.31 17.62
CA TYR A 68 6.73 -3.12 16.88
C TYR A 68 6.92 -4.50 17.52
N TYR A 69 6.87 -4.59 18.84
CA TYR A 69 7.02 -5.84 19.58
C TYR A 69 5.86 -6.81 19.37
N LEU A 70 4.70 -6.32 18.90
CA LEU A 70 3.48 -7.09 18.73
C LEU A 70 3.14 -7.33 17.26
N PHE A 71 3.32 -6.30 16.43
CA PHE A 71 2.75 -6.18 15.08
C PHE A 71 3.78 -5.97 13.98
N GLU A 72 5.07 -6.06 14.33
CA GLU A 72 6.18 -5.71 13.45
C GLU A 72 6.12 -4.25 12.96
N CYS A 73 7.10 -3.82 12.16
CA CYS A 73 7.27 -2.40 11.83
C CYS A 73 6.10 -1.78 11.06
N ALA A 74 5.49 -2.51 10.13
CA ALA A 74 4.36 -1.99 9.35
C ALA A 74 3.05 -1.92 10.14
N GLY A 75 2.69 -3.01 10.81
CA GLY A 75 1.49 -3.04 11.64
C GLY A 75 1.57 -2.04 12.78
N ALA A 76 2.73 -1.89 13.41
CA ALA A 76 2.94 -0.94 14.50
C ALA A 76 2.82 0.53 14.08
N ALA A 77 3.41 0.90 12.95
CA ALA A 77 3.36 2.27 12.45
C ALA A 77 1.90 2.69 12.17
N PHE A 78 1.14 1.86 11.46
CA PHE A 78 -0.29 2.12 11.24
C PHE A 78 -1.08 2.12 12.57
N TRP A 79 -0.89 1.08 13.39
CA TRP A 79 -1.60 0.90 14.65
C TRP A 79 -1.43 2.09 15.58
N SER A 80 -0.20 2.61 15.72
CA SER A 80 0.11 3.72 16.63
C SER A 80 -0.66 5.01 16.32
N ILE A 81 -1.00 5.25 15.05
CA ILE A 81 -1.80 6.40 14.61
C ILE A 81 -3.29 6.07 14.77
N ALA A 82 -3.72 4.92 14.24
CA ALA A 82 -5.13 4.53 14.21
C ALA A 82 -5.72 4.30 15.61
N ILE A 83 -4.94 3.80 16.58
CA ILE A 83 -5.43 3.55 17.93
C ILE A 83 -5.79 4.85 18.66
N GLN A 84 -4.99 5.90 18.50
CA GLN A 84 -5.28 7.20 19.10
C GLN A 84 -6.53 7.83 18.48
N LEU A 85 -6.71 7.70 17.16
CA LEU A 85 -7.90 8.22 16.48
C LEU A 85 -9.15 7.45 16.89
N ARG A 86 -9.05 6.13 17.08
CA ARG A 86 -10.12 5.33 17.70
C ARG A 86 -10.51 5.85 19.07
N GLU A 87 -9.53 6.10 19.94
CA GLU A 87 -9.80 6.52 21.31
C GLU A 87 -10.36 7.94 21.39
N LYS A 88 -9.92 8.84 20.50
CA LYS A 88 -10.34 10.24 20.52
C LYS A 88 -11.60 10.55 19.71
N ILE A 89 -11.87 9.80 18.64
CA ILE A 89 -12.98 10.06 17.72
C ILE A 89 -14.04 8.96 17.79
N GLY A 90 -13.64 7.70 18.00
CA GLY A 90 -14.56 6.56 17.95
C GLY A 90 -14.82 6.11 16.51
N TYR A 91 -16.08 6.08 16.10
CA TYR A 91 -16.46 5.72 14.73
C TYR A 91 -15.88 6.76 13.73
N PRO A 92 -15.35 6.35 12.56
CA PRO A 92 -15.28 4.98 12.01
C PRO A 92 -14.02 4.18 12.41
N TRP A 93 -13.09 4.75 13.18
CA TRP A 93 -11.85 4.07 13.60
C TRP A 93 -12.10 2.84 14.48
N THR A 94 -13.29 2.72 15.09
CA THR A 94 -13.76 1.52 15.79
C THR A 94 -14.03 0.34 14.86
N LEU A 95 -14.26 0.55 13.55
CA LEU A 95 -14.47 -0.52 12.58
C LEU A 95 -13.21 -1.33 12.26
N LEU A 96 -12.02 -0.74 12.45
CA LEU A 96 -10.77 -1.43 12.14
C LEU A 96 -10.57 -2.66 13.04
N PRO A 97 -10.14 -3.81 12.51
CA PRO A 97 -9.84 -4.98 13.34
C PRO A 97 -8.44 -4.88 13.97
N ILE A 98 -8.17 -3.79 14.71
CA ILE A 98 -6.91 -3.58 15.43
C ILE A 98 -7.09 -3.78 16.94
N PRO A 99 -6.07 -4.30 17.66
CA PRO A 99 -6.14 -4.44 19.12
C PRO A 99 -6.27 -3.09 19.83
N SER A 100 -6.98 -3.07 20.96
CA SER A 100 -7.00 -1.89 21.85
C SER A 100 -5.63 -1.67 22.49
N ARG A 101 -5.38 -0.45 22.97
CA ARG A 101 -4.15 -0.10 23.70
C ARG A 101 -3.96 -0.96 24.94
N GLU A 102 -5.03 -1.20 25.70
CA GLU A 102 -5.01 -2.07 26.89
C GLU A 102 -4.61 -3.52 26.52
N LYS A 103 -5.22 -4.08 25.47
CA LYS A 103 -4.89 -5.44 25.00
C LYS A 103 -3.43 -5.53 24.52
N ALA A 104 -2.91 -4.48 23.89
CA ALA A 104 -1.51 -4.41 23.48
C ALA A 104 -0.57 -4.37 24.70
N LEU A 105 -0.87 -3.55 25.71
CA LEU A 105 -0.09 -3.47 26.95
C LEU A 105 -0.07 -4.81 27.71
N ASP A 106 -1.23 -5.47 27.82
CA ASP A 106 -1.32 -6.82 28.42
C ASP A 106 -0.45 -7.83 27.65
N ALA A 107 -0.51 -7.79 26.31
CA ALA A 107 0.29 -8.67 25.47
C ALA A 107 1.80 -8.45 25.65
N ILE A 108 2.26 -7.20 25.79
CA ILE A 108 3.66 -6.89 26.11
C ILE A 108 4.07 -7.48 27.46
N LYS A 109 3.25 -7.28 28.50
CA LYS A 109 3.51 -7.79 29.85
C LYS A 109 3.63 -9.32 29.85
N ASN A 110 2.72 -9.97 29.12
CA ASN A 110 2.58 -11.43 29.07
C ASN A 110 3.35 -12.11 27.91
N LYS A 111 4.18 -11.37 27.16
CA LYS A 111 4.95 -11.88 25.99
C LYS A 111 4.08 -12.59 24.95
N LYS A 112 2.88 -12.07 24.69
CA LYS A 112 1.97 -12.62 23.69
C LYS A 112 2.12 -11.87 22.37
N HIS A 113 2.10 -12.61 21.28
CA HIS A 113 1.93 -12.02 19.96
C HIS A 113 0.46 -11.68 19.73
N LEU A 114 0.23 -10.62 18.97
CA LEU A 114 -1.09 -10.21 18.52
C LEU A 114 -1.05 -10.00 17.01
N HIS A 115 -2.19 -10.18 16.36
CA HIS A 115 -2.35 -9.85 14.96
C HIS A 115 -2.91 -8.44 14.80
N SER A 116 -2.45 -7.74 13.78
CA SER A 116 -2.96 -6.42 13.38
C SER A 116 -2.88 -6.27 11.87
N LEU A 117 -3.54 -5.24 11.34
CA LEU A 117 -3.42 -4.86 9.93
C LEU A 117 -1.95 -4.56 9.59
N PHE A 118 -1.58 -4.80 8.33
CA PHE A 118 -0.23 -4.55 7.79
C PHE A 118 0.93 -5.33 8.42
N GLN A 119 0.68 -6.30 9.32
CA GLN A 119 1.76 -7.10 9.91
C GLN A 119 2.60 -7.85 8.85
N TYR A 120 2.00 -8.19 7.70
CA TYR A 120 2.75 -8.74 6.55
C TYR A 120 3.94 -7.86 6.16
N GLY A 121 3.84 -6.54 6.28
CA GLY A 121 4.86 -5.56 5.86
C GLY A 121 6.22 -5.67 6.59
N TYR A 122 6.37 -6.58 7.55
CA TYR A 122 7.61 -6.82 8.27
C TYR A 122 8.78 -7.16 7.33
N GLY A 123 9.98 -6.74 7.74
CA GLY A 123 11.21 -7.06 7.00
C GLY A 123 11.21 -6.58 5.54
N GLY A 124 10.41 -5.58 5.18
CA GLY A 124 10.25 -5.18 3.78
C GLY A 124 9.38 -6.16 2.99
N ALA A 125 8.25 -6.52 3.59
CA ALA A 125 7.05 -7.21 3.07
C ALA A 125 6.83 -8.69 3.37
N VAL A 126 7.84 -9.54 3.52
CA VAL A 126 7.81 -10.85 4.22
C VAL A 126 9.30 -11.24 4.34
N GLY A 127 10.13 -10.31 4.84
CA GLY A 127 11.59 -10.49 4.88
C GLY A 127 12.36 -10.19 3.57
N TRP A 128 11.71 -9.74 2.50
CA TRP A 128 12.34 -9.45 1.20
C TRP A 128 13.21 -8.18 1.17
N GLY A 129 13.19 -7.35 2.22
CA GLY A 129 14.06 -6.19 2.31
C GLY A 129 13.69 -5.01 1.41
N THR A 130 12.45 -4.96 0.90
CA THR A 130 11.94 -3.88 0.03
C THR A 130 11.55 -2.61 0.83
N LEU A 131 10.41 -1.95 0.58
CA LEU A 131 9.98 -0.76 1.32
C LEU A 131 9.97 -1.02 2.84
N CYS A 132 10.57 -0.12 3.63
CA CYS A 132 10.55 -0.27 5.09
C CYS A 132 9.10 -0.35 5.61
N GLY A 133 8.82 -1.35 6.45
CA GLY A 133 7.47 -1.56 6.97
C GLY A 133 6.90 -0.32 7.69
N ALA A 134 7.72 0.38 8.47
CA ALA A 134 7.29 1.61 9.15
C ALA A 134 6.75 2.66 8.17
N LEU A 135 7.38 2.81 7.00
CA LEU A 135 6.88 3.67 5.93
C LEU A 135 5.56 3.14 5.36
N ASN A 136 5.48 1.84 5.09
CA ASN A 136 4.26 1.21 4.56
C ASN A 136 3.02 1.53 5.43
N GLY A 137 3.10 1.27 6.74
CA GLY A 137 1.98 1.52 7.66
C GLY A 137 1.64 3.02 7.79
N SER A 138 2.65 3.89 7.90
CA SER A 138 2.42 5.34 8.04
C SER A 138 1.88 5.99 6.77
N LEU A 139 2.36 5.59 5.59
CA LEU A 139 1.87 6.11 4.31
C LEU A 139 0.40 5.76 4.08
N PHE A 140 0.01 4.53 4.43
CA PHE A 140 -1.38 4.10 4.35
C PHE A 140 -2.27 4.94 5.28
N ALA A 141 -1.83 5.21 6.52
CA ALA A 141 -2.56 6.10 7.42
C ALA A 141 -2.72 7.52 6.83
N ILE A 142 -1.65 8.10 6.26
CA ILE A 142 -1.70 9.43 5.61
C ILE A 142 -2.74 9.44 4.48
N GLN A 143 -2.71 8.43 3.59
CA GLN A 143 -3.65 8.34 2.47
C GLN A 143 -5.11 8.28 2.95
N MET A 144 -5.40 7.40 3.94
CA MET A 144 -6.75 7.24 4.50
C MET A 144 -7.29 8.54 5.10
N ILE A 145 -6.42 9.31 5.77
CA ILE A 145 -6.81 10.49 6.52
C ILE A 145 -6.97 11.73 5.62
N VAL A 146 -6.10 11.88 4.62
CA VAL A 146 -6.05 13.10 3.82
C VAL A 146 -6.98 13.04 2.61
N GLY A 147 -7.12 11.88 1.97
CA GLY A 147 -8.05 11.62 0.85
C GLY A 147 -7.68 12.32 -0.47
N GLU A 148 -7.37 13.62 -0.45
CA GLU A 148 -7.00 14.39 -1.64
C GLU A 148 -5.63 13.95 -2.17
N HIS A 149 -5.62 13.53 -3.43
CA HIS A 149 -4.47 12.86 -4.04
C HIS A 149 -3.19 13.68 -4.02
N LYS A 150 -3.25 14.95 -4.44
CA LYS A 150 -2.04 15.79 -4.51
C LYS A 150 -1.49 16.06 -3.11
N ALA A 151 -2.35 16.23 -2.12
CA ALA A 151 -1.96 16.47 -0.74
C ALA A 151 -1.28 15.23 -0.13
N TRP A 152 -1.92 14.05 -0.17
CA TRP A 152 -1.33 12.86 0.45
C TRP A 152 -0.06 12.39 -0.28
N ASP A 153 0.03 12.58 -1.60
CA ASP A 153 1.24 12.27 -2.38
C ASP A 153 2.42 13.17 -1.96
N LYS A 154 2.19 14.47 -1.74
CA LYS A 154 3.21 15.41 -1.23
C LYS A 154 3.68 15.03 0.19
N LEU A 155 2.75 14.78 1.10
CA LEU A 155 3.07 14.38 2.48
C LEU A 155 3.80 13.04 2.52
N GLY A 156 3.35 12.07 1.71
CA GLY A 156 3.97 10.76 1.61
C GLY A 156 5.41 10.84 1.07
N LYS A 157 5.65 11.63 0.02
CA LYS A 157 7.01 11.88 -0.49
C LYS A 157 7.90 12.55 0.55
N ALA A 158 7.37 13.51 1.31
CA ALA A 158 8.10 14.13 2.40
C ALA A 158 8.50 13.10 3.47
N LEU A 159 7.56 12.25 3.93
CA LEU A 159 7.86 11.20 4.90
C LEU A 159 8.93 10.22 4.41
N MET A 160 8.83 9.79 3.15
CA MET A 160 9.83 8.94 2.50
C MET A 160 11.21 9.60 2.53
N ARG A 161 11.30 10.90 2.24
CA ARG A 161 12.58 11.62 2.27
C ARG A 161 13.11 11.84 3.68
N ILE A 162 12.24 12.12 4.65
CA ILE A 162 12.63 12.19 6.08
C ILE A 162 13.31 10.89 6.50
N TYR A 163 12.76 9.73 6.12
CA TYR A 163 13.38 8.43 6.40
C TYR A 163 14.77 8.29 5.75
N GLU A 164 14.92 8.73 4.50
CA GLU A 164 16.17 8.59 3.75
C GLU A 164 17.30 9.43 4.36
N THR A 165 16.98 10.62 4.87
CA THR A 165 17.98 11.65 5.23
C THR A 165 18.21 11.78 6.73
N THR A 166 17.27 11.33 7.57
CA THR A 166 17.38 11.49 9.02
C THR A 166 18.29 10.41 9.60
N PRO A 167 19.22 10.75 10.52
CA PRO A 167 19.95 9.78 11.32
C PRO A 167 18.99 8.99 12.22
N LEU A 168 18.75 7.71 11.87
CA LEU A 168 17.80 6.84 12.57
C LEU A 168 18.50 5.69 13.31
N PRO A 169 18.00 5.25 14.48
CA PRO A 169 16.86 5.82 15.22
C PRO A 169 17.18 7.22 15.71
N THR A 170 16.18 8.07 15.95
CA THR A 170 16.45 9.46 16.36
C THR A 170 17.10 9.49 17.74
N ARG A 171 17.85 10.57 18.01
CA ARG A 171 18.40 10.86 19.34
C ARG A 171 17.31 10.79 20.40
N LYS A 172 16.13 11.35 20.11
CA LYS A 172 14.98 11.36 21.01
C LYS A 172 14.47 9.94 21.33
N SER A 173 14.32 9.07 20.33
CA SER A 173 13.97 7.66 20.57
C SER A 173 15.03 6.92 21.39
N ASN A 174 16.31 7.18 21.14
CA ASN A 174 17.39 6.62 21.96
C ASN A 174 17.29 7.11 23.42
N GLU A 175 17.08 8.41 23.64
CA GLU A 175 16.91 8.97 24.99
C GLU A 175 15.72 8.35 25.72
N TYR A 176 14.57 8.20 25.06
CA TYR A 176 13.39 7.56 25.67
C TYR A 176 13.65 6.11 26.04
N ALA A 177 14.33 5.34 25.19
CA ALA A 177 14.67 3.96 25.50
C ALA A 177 15.64 3.88 26.69
N VAL A 178 16.72 4.66 26.68
CA VAL A 178 17.74 4.64 27.76
C VAL A 178 17.17 5.11 29.09
N LYS A 179 16.28 6.12 29.09
CA LYS A 179 15.61 6.65 30.29
C LYS A 179 14.40 5.81 30.74
N GLY A 180 14.06 4.73 30.05
CA GLY A 180 12.90 3.89 30.39
C GLY A 180 11.55 4.59 30.18
N MET A 181 11.47 5.54 29.25
CA MET A 181 10.25 6.31 28.94
C MET A 181 9.41 5.70 27.81
N MET A 182 9.84 4.57 27.24
CA MET A 182 9.05 3.77 26.30
C MET A 182 7.97 2.97 27.05
N TYR A 183 6.90 2.60 26.35
CA TYR A 183 5.86 1.76 26.95
C TYR A 183 6.27 0.30 27.13
N VAL A 184 7.26 -0.16 26.37
CA VAL A 184 7.88 -1.46 26.63
C VAL A 184 8.78 -1.31 27.85
N PRO A 185 8.52 -2.04 28.94
CA PRO A 185 9.29 -1.87 30.15
C PRO A 185 10.73 -2.37 29.94
N PRO A 186 11.74 -1.81 30.63
CA PRO A 186 13.13 -2.08 30.32
C PRO A 186 13.50 -3.56 30.25
N GLU A 187 13.06 -4.37 31.20
CA GLU A 187 13.29 -5.82 31.27
C GLU A 187 12.68 -6.63 30.11
N ARG A 188 11.79 -6.02 29.33
CA ARG A 188 11.22 -6.60 28.11
C ARG A 188 11.83 -6.02 26.83
N MET A 189 12.59 -4.93 26.92
CA MET A 189 13.20 -4.33 25.74
C MET A 189 14.28 -5.22 25.13
N LYS A 190 14.33 -5.29 23.80
CA LYS A 190 15.33 -6.05 23.05
C LYS A 190 16.74 -5.48 23.25
N SER A 191 16.86 -4.17 23.46
CA SER A 191 18.09 -3.54 23.94
C SER A 191 17.79 -2.25 24.68
N LYS A 192 18.47 -2.05 25.83
CA LYS A 192 18.43 -0.80 26.61
C LYS A 192 19.54 0.18 26.23
N LYS A 193 20.44 -0.23 25.33
CA LYS A 193 21.63 0.55 24.97
C LYS A 193 21.25 1.80 24.19
N TRP A 194 22.11 2.80 24.23
CA TRP A 194 22.16 3.81 23.18
C TRP A 194 22.57 3.13 21.87
N LEU A 195 21.74 3.21 20.83
CA LEU A 195 22.03 2.57 19.54
C LEU A 195 22.65 3.59 18.58
N PRO A 196 23.70 3.21 17.82
CA PRO A 196 24.25 4.09 16.79
C PRO A 196 23.16 4.59 15.84
N GLN A 197 23.27 5.84 15.42
CA GLN A 197 22.38 6.42 14.42
C GLN A 197 23.06 6.34 13.05
N ASN A 198 22.28 6.21 11.97
CA ASN A 198 22.81 6.34 10.63
C ASN A 198 21.78 6.95 9.67
N VAL A 199 22.26 7.67 8.67
CA VAL A 199 21.46 8.08 7.51
C VAL A 199 21.43 6.91 6.53
N SER A 200 20.23 6.43 6.19
CA SER A 200 20.08 5.25 5.32
C SER A 200 20.37 5.59 3.85
N GLY A 201 20.01 6.79 3.41
CA GLY A 201 20.01 7.19 2.01
C GLY A 201 19.08 6.34 1.12
N SER A 202 18.15 5.58 1.70
CA SER A 202 17.26 4.71 0.95
C SER A 202 16.02 4.32 1.76
N THR A 203 14.85 4.30 1.14
CA THR A 203 13.62 3.78 1.77
C THR A 203 13.56 2.24 1.82
N LEU A 204 14.56 1.56 1.23
CA LEU A 204 14.63 0.11 1.22
C LEU A 204 15.17 -0.42 2.56
N CYS A 205 14.44 -1.35 3.15
CA CYS A 205 14.75 -2.01 4.41
C CYS A 205 16.11 -2.72 4.35
N HIS A 206 16.42 -3.39 3.23
CA HIS A 206 17.71 -4.03 2.99
C HIS A 206 18.87 -3.03 3.13
N VAL A 207 18.82 -1.91 2.42
CA VAL A 207 19.86 -0.88 2.45
C VAL A 207 19.94 -0.20 3.82
N SER A 208 18.80 0.17 4.40
CA SER A 208 18.74 0.81 5.71
C SER A 208 19.33 -0.05 6.84
N VAL A 209 18.95 -1.33 6.90
CA VAL A 209 19.48 -2.27 7.90
C VAL A 209 20.94 -2.60 7.60
N GLY A 210 21.30 -2.87 6.34
CA GLY A 210 22.67 -3.22 5.95
C GLY A 210 23.69 -2.13 6.32
N LYS A 211 23.43 -0.88 5.91
CA LYS A 211 24.30 0.26 6.26
C LYS A 211 24.36 0.51 7.77
N TRP A 212 23.26 0.28 8.49
CA TRP A 212 23.29 0.42 9.95
C TRP A 212 24.14 -0.68 10.60
N CYS A 213 24.04 -1.93 10.13
CA CYS A 213 24.88 -3.02 10.62
C CYS A 213 26.36 -2.74 10.38
N GLU A 214 26.71 -2.18 9.21
CA GLU A 214 28.07 -1.75 8.87
C GLU A 214 28.59 -0.67 9.83
N VAL A 215 27.81 0.39 10.08
CA VAL A 215 28.21 1.49 10.97
C VAL A 215 28.26 1.07 12.44
N SER A 216 27.34 0.21 12.87
CA SER A 216 27.19 -0.16 14.28
C SER A 216 28.05 -1.35 14.71
N GLY A 217 28.51 -2.17 13.76
CA GLY A 217 29.18 -3.44 14.03
C GLY A 217 28.25 -4.56 14.52
N TYR A 218 26.94 -4.32 14.62
CA TYR A 218 25.98 -5.36 15.04
C TYR A 218 25.51 -6.21 13.86
N ALA A 219 25.36 -7.52 14.10
CA ALA A 219 24.79 -8.44 13.12
C ALA A 219 23.31 -8.13 12.85
N SER A 220 22.84 -8.45 11.64
CA SER A 220 21.43 -8.27 11.26
C SER A 220 20.49 -9.11 12.15
N GLY A 221 20.90 -10.26 12.67
CA GLY A 221 20.11 -11.07 13.61
C GLY A 221 20.07 -10.54 15.05
N SER A 222 20.80 -9.47 15.38
CA SER A 222 20.98 -9.03 16.77
C SER A 222 19.71 -8.42 17.41
N PRO A 223 19.54 -8.55 18.74
CA PRO A 223 18.54 -7.81 19.50
C PRO A 223 18.66 -6.29 19.31
N GLU A 224 19.88 -5.77 19.20
CA GLU A 224 20.15 -4.34 18.94
C GLU A 224 19.59 -3.87 17.61
N ARG A 225 19.76 -4.64 16.52
CA ARG A 225 19.14 -4.31 15.23
C ARG A 225 17.63 -4.32 15.33
N SER A 226 17.06 -5.34 15.98
CA SER A 226 15.61 -5.43 16.13
C SER A 226 15.06 -4.26 16.97
N GLU A 227 15.74 -3.88 18.05
CA GLU A 227 15.41 -2.70 18.84
C GLU A 227 15.51 -1.41 18.02
N ARG A 228 16.56 -1.26 17.21
CA ARG A 228 16.71 -0.13 16.27
C ARG A 228 15.49 -0.02 15.35
N CYS A 229 14.99 -1.13 14.80
CA CYS A 229 13.77 -1.14 14.00
C CYS A 229 12.53 -0.73 14.80
N GLY A 230 12.41 -1.13 16.07
CA GLY A 230 11.33 -0.70 16.94
C GLY A 230 11.34 0.82 17.19
N ARG A 231 12.50 1.36 17.55
CA ARG A 231 12.70 2.81 17.76
C ARG A 231 12.42 3.61 16.47
N LEU A 232 12.98 3.15 15.36
CA LEU A 232 12.74 3.73 14.04
C LEU A 232 11.24 3.72 13.67
N THR A 233 10.52 2.65 14.00
CA THR A 233 9.08 2.55 13.72
C THR A 233 8.30 3.64 14.44
N GLY A 234 8.62 3.87 15.71
CA GLY A 234 8.11 5.01 16.47
C GLY A 234 8.46 6.35 15.82
N ASP A 235 9.71 6.52 15.40
CA ASP A 235 10.17 7.76 14.78
C ASP A 235 9.37 8.12 13.53
N ILE A 236 9.18 7.16 12.62
CA ILE A 236 8.48 7.38 11.36
C ILE A 236 6.98 7.64 11.59
N ALA A 237 6.35 6.95 12.52
CA ALA A 237 4.96 7.22 12.88
C ALA A 237 4.80 8.63 13.48
N ALA A 238 5.74 9.07 14.31
CA ALA A 238 5.76 10.43 14.85
C ALA A 238 5.91 11.50 13.75
N PHE A 239 6.82 11.30 12.79
CA PHE A 239 6.96 12.22 11.66
C PHE A 239 5.72 12.26 10.77
N ALA A 240 5.04 11.12 10.58
CA ALA A 240 3.76 11.09 9.87
C ALA A 240 2.69 11.92 10.60
N VAL A 241 2.61 11.82 11.93
CA VAL A 241 1.71 12.65 12.75
C VAL A 241 2.09 14.13 12.71
N MET A 242 3.38 14.47 12.71
CA MET A 242 3.82 15.86 12.52
C MET A 242 3.34 16.43 11.18
N LEU A 243 3.46 15.66 10.09
CA LEU A 243 2.96 16.05 8.77
C LEU A 243 1.43 16.23 8.78
N LEU A 244 0.69 15.29 9.37
CA LEU A 244 -0.77 15.36 9.47
C LEU A 244 -1.23 16.57 10.30
N ASN A 245 -0.66 16.77 11.49
CA ASN A 245 -0.97 17.91 12.35
C ASN A 245 -0.77 19.24 11.61
N ASN A 246 0.39 19.43 10.98
CA ASN A 246 0.68 20.67 10.24
C ASN A 246 -0.20 20.81 9.00
N TYR A 247 -0.56 19.70 8.34
CA TYR A 247 -1.47 19.71 7.21
C TYR A 247 -2.87 20.20 7.60
N PHE A 248 -3.48 19.64 8.65
CA PHE A 248 -4.82 20.09 9.08
C PHE A 248 -4.80 21.49 9.69
N ASP A 249 -3.75 21.86 10.43
CA ASP A 249 -3.57 23.24 10.91
C ASP A 249 -3.49 24.23 9.73
N ALA A 250 -2.79 23.87 8.64
CA ALA A 250 -2.70 24.69 7.44
C ALA A 250 -4.01 24.69 6.62
N LEU A 251 -4.66 23.53 6.49
CA LEU A 251 -5.91 23.36 5.75
C LEU A 251 -7.01 24.25 6.34
N ASN A 252 -7.12 24.29 7.67
CA ASN A 252 -8.07 25.16 8.36
C ASN A 252 -7.82 26.66 8.10
N ARG A 253 -6.58 27.05 7.76
CA ARG A 253 -6.23 28.44 7.45
C ARG A 253 -6.43 28.81 5.98
N VAL A 254 -6.13 27.88 5.06
CA VAL A 254 -6.05 28.19 3.62
C VAL A 254 -7.13 27.54 2.76
N GLY A 255 -7.88 26.57 3.28
CA GLY A 255 -8.99 25.87 2.60
C GLY A 255 -8.61 25.01 1.39
N ASN A 256 -7.35 25.06 0.93
CA ASN A 256 -6.86 24.32 -0.24
C ASN A 256 -5.93 23.17 0.19
N PRO A 257 -6.31 21.89 -0.03
CA PRO A 257 -5.51 20.72 0.35
C PRO A 257 -4.07 20.72 -0.18
N SER A 258 -3.89 20.95 -1.49
CA SER A 258 -2.57 20.93 -2.11
C SER A 258 -1.65 22.02 -1.53
N LYS A 259 -2.17 23.23 -1.28
CA LYS A 259 -1.42 24.34 -0.67
C LYS A 259 -1.15 24.09 0.82
N ALA A 260 -2.10 23.50 1.54
CA ALA A 260 -1.92 23.09 2.93
C ALA A 260 -0.81 22.05 3.07
N ALA A 261 -0.73 21.10 2.13
CA ALA A 261 0.36 20.13 2.08
C ALA A 261 1.73 20.80 1.85
N ASP A 262 1.82 21.80 0.96
CA ASP A 262 3.08 22.55 0.76
C ASP A 262 3.53 23.26 2.04
N ILE A 263 2.60 23.91 2.75
CA ILE A 263 2.87 24.60 4.02
C ILE A 263 3.34 23.57 5.07
N ALA A 264 2.64 22.45 5.18
CA ALA A 264 2.96 21.40 6.15
C ALA A 264 4.34 20.79 5.88
N VAL A 265 4.65 20.48 4.62
CA VAL A 265 5.96 19.96 4.23
C VAL A 265 7.06 20.98 4.55
N ALA A 266 6.88 22.26 4.21
CA ALA A 266 7.87 23.29 4.50
C ALA A 266 8.14 23.43 6.00
N GLU A 267 7.08 23.41 6.81
CA GLU A 267 7.18 23.52 8.26
C GLU A 267 7.87 22.29 8.89
N VAL A 268 7.47 21.09 8.49
CA VAL A 268 8.13 19.86 8.96
C VAL A 268 9.57 19.77 8.47
N THR A 269 9.90 20.28 7.28
CA THR A 269 11.28 20.37 6.78
C THR A 269 12.15 21.16 7.75
N ARG A 270 11.65 22.32 8.18
CA ARG A 270 12.36 23.20 9.11
C ARG A 270 12.63 22.49 10.44
N ILE A 271 11.61 21.82 10.99
CA ILE A 271 11.72 21.06 12.25
C ILE A 271 12.70 19.87 12.10
N VAL A 272 12.55 19.06 11.06
CA VAL A 272 13.42 17.89 10.81
C VAL A 272 14.87 18.32 10.65
N LYS A 273 15.12 19.44 9.96
CA LYS A 273 16.46 20.00 9.81
C LYS A 273 17.05 20.50 11.12
N SER A 274 16.29 21.26 11.92
CA SER A 274 16.79 21.85 13.16
C SER A 274 16.93 20.85 14.31
N GLU A 275 16.00 19.91 14.44
CA GLU A 275 15.91 19.02 15.62
C GLU A 275 16.44 17.61 15.36
N TYR A 276 16.44 17.16 14.11
CA TYR A 276 16.76 15.77 13.76
C TYR A 276 17.91 15.64 12.76
N SER A 277 18.49 16.76 12.30
CA SER A 277 19.56 16.78 11.29
C SER A 277 19.20 16.04 9.99
N GLY A 278 17.91 15.95 9.66
CA GLY A 278 17.40 15.40 8.40
C GLY A 278 17.03 16.50 7.40
N ASP A 279 16.52 16.10 6.24
CA ASP A 279 15.98 17.02 5.22
C ASP A 279 14.86 16.33 4.41
N VAL A 280 13.94 17.09 3.82
CA VAL A 280 12.93 16.55 2.88
C VAL A 280 13.27 16.84 1.42
N ARG A 281 14.40 17.51 1.17
CA ARG A 281 14.87 17.83 -0.19
C ARG A 281 15.61 16.65 -0.81
N LEU A 282 15.61 16.61 -2.14
CA LEU A 282 16.50 15.75 -2.90
C LEU A 282 17.95 16.15 -2.61
N SER A 283 18.84 15.16 -2.58
CA SER A 283 20.28 15.45 -2.66
C SER A 283 20.59 16.15 -3.97
N ALA A 284 21.63 17.00 -3.98
CA ALA A 284 22.05 17.72 -5.17
C ALA A 284 22.35 16.76 -6.34
N THR A 285 23.00 15.64 -6.05
CA THR A 285 23.34 14.61 -7.05
C THR A 285 22.09 13.92 -7.62
N THR A 286 21.13 13.49 -6.79
CA THR A 286 19.87 12.94 -7.30
C THR A 286 19.10 14.00 -8.10
N ALA A 287 19.09 15.26 -7.64
CA ALA A 287 18.44 16.34 -8.37
C ALA A 287 19.07 16.56 -9.76
N SER A 288 20.40 16.54 -9.88
CA SER A 288 21.09 16.71 -11.16
C SER A 288 20.81 15.57 -12.14
N CYS A 289 20.80 14.31 -11.67
CA CYS A 289 20.46 13.17 -12.53
C CYS A 289 19.03 13.27 -13.07
N ARG A 290 18.11 13.77 -12.25
CA ARG A 290 16.68 13.83 -12.59
C ARG A 290 16.31 14.98 -13.52
N THR A 291 17.25 15.83 -13.90
CA THR A 291 17.06 16.79 -15.00
C THR A 291 16.79 16.07 -16.33
N CYS A 292 17.41 14.90 -16.55
CA CYS A 292 17.19 14.07 -17.75
C CYS A 292 16.51 12.74 -17.41
N HIS A 293 16.87 12.13 -16.27
CA HIS A 293 16.38 10.81 -15.87
C HIS A 293 15.10 10.90 -15.04
N PHE A 294 13.96 10.77 -15.72
CA PHE A 294 12.65 10.73 -15.08
C PHE A 294 11.64 9.94 -15.94
N LYS A 295 10.43 9.77 -15.40
CA LYS A 295 9.33 9.14 -16.14
C LYS A 295 8.91 10.04 -17.30
N GLY A 296 9.24 9.64 -18.53
CA GLY A 296 8.81 10.33 -19.74
C GLY A 296 8.62 9.37 -20.91
N LYS A 297 8.67 9.91 -22.13
CA LYS A 297 8.43 9.16 -23.37
C LYS A 297 9.65 9.12 -24.30
N LEU A 298 10.66 9.95 -24.06
CA LEU A 298 11.83 10.10 -24.92
C LEU A 298 13.00 9.32 -24.30
N TYR A 299 13.12 8.04 -24.69
CA TYR A 299 14.17 7.14 -24.18
C TYR A 299 15.58 7.69 -24.43
N GLU A 300 15.83 8.19 -25.64
CA GLU A 300 17.11 8.77 -26.07
C GLU A 300 17.49 10.02 -25.24
N ASP A 301 16.50 10.74 -24.70
CA ASP A 301 16.72 11.90 -23.82
C ASP A 301 16.93 11.50 -22.35
N GLY A 302 17.05 10.20 -22.07
CA GLY A 302 17.27 9.67 -20.73
C GLY A 302 16.01 9.39 -19.92
N GLN A 303 14.81 9.50 -20.52
CA GLN A 303 13.52 9.39 -19.81
C GLN A 303 13.08 7.93 -19.52
N PHE A 304 14.02 7.11 -19.07
CA PHE A 304 13.82 5.67 -18.82
C PHE A 304 13.76 5.29 -17.34
N THR A 305 13.92 6.25 -16.41
CA THR A 305 13.91 5.95 -14.97
C THR A 305 12.53 6.20 -14.34
N ARG A 306 12.19 5.40 -13.32
CA ARG A 306 10.99 5.60 -12.50
C ARG A 306 11.33 5.42 -11.03
N GLY A 307 11.00 6.42 -10.23
CA GLY A 307 11.23 6.40 -8.79
C GLY A 307 11.65 7.76 -8.25
N PHE A 308 11.63 7.86 -6.92
CA PHE A 308 12.05 9.06 -6.17
C PHE A 308 13.10 8.71 -5.11
N LEU A 309 13.62 7.48 -5.09
CA LEU A 309 14.71 7.09 -4.19
C LEU A 309 15.97 7.91 -4.48
N ALA A 310 16.79 8.14 -3.45
CA ALA A 310 18.12 8.69 -3.65
C ALA A 310 19.00 7.75 -4.51
N CYS A 311 19.62 8.27 -5.56
CA CYS A 311 20.36 7.48 -6.56
C CYS A 311 21.68 6.93 -6.00
N GLU A 312 22.34 7.70 -5.14
CA GLU A 312 23.74 7.50 -4.71
C GLU A 312 23.90 6.28 -3.79
N SER A 313 22.80 5.73 -3.26
CA SER A 313 22.83 4.48 -2.50
C SER A 313 23.17 3.27 -3.34
N CYS A 314 22.83 3.29 -4.64
CA CYS A 314 23.05 2.17 -5.56
C CYS A 314 24.00 2.56 -6.70
N HIS A 315 23.91 3.78 -7.21
CA HIS A 315 24.75 4.28 -8.30
C HIS A 315 25.93 5.04 -7.69
N ARG A 316 27.04 4.33 -7.49
CA ARG A 316 28.29 4.90 -6.93
C ARG A 316 29.25 5.36 -8.01
N ASP A 317 29.22 4.69 -9.16
CA ASP A 317 29.94 5.09 -10.36
C ASP A 317 29.01 5.95 -11.22
N MET A 318 29.03 7.24 -10.95
CA MET A 318 28.17 8.25 -11.57
C MET A 318 28.83 8.91 -12.79
N ARG A 319 29.76 8.19 -13.45
CA ARG A 319 30.41 8.68 -14.66
C ARG A 319 29.33 9.00 -15.72
N PRO A 320 29.35 10.20 -16.32
CA PRO A 320 28.38 10.57 -17.35
C PRO A 320 28.45 9.60 -18.52
N HIS A 321 27.33 8.95 -18.84
CA HIS A 321 27.25 8.05 -19.99
C HIS A 321 26.81 8.82 -21.22
N ALA A 322 27.77 9.15 -22.06
CA ALA A 322 27.60 9.01 -23.49
C ALA A 322 28.50 7.82 -23.90
N HIS A 323 27.90 6.71 -24.33
CA HIS A 323 28.52 5.67 -25.18
C HIS A 323 29.41 4.56 -24.58
N THR A 324 29.21 4.06 -23.36
CA THR A 324 29.75 2.73 -23.01
C THR A 324 28.69 1.65 -23.25
N PHE A 325 28.39 1.42 -24.53
CA PHE A 325 27.68 0.22 -24.94
C PHE A 325 28.63 -0.98 -24.85
N PHE A 326 28.06 -2.10 -24.40
CA PHE A 326 28.61 -3.44 -24.40
C PHE A 326 29.48 -3.76 -25.62
N GLU A 327 30.56 -4.52 -25.42
CA GLU A 327 31.10 -5.28 -26.55
C GLU A 327 30.01 -6.21 -27.10
N PRO A 328 29.76 -6.25 -28.42
CA PRO A 328 28.60 -6.93 -29.01
C PRO A 328 28.57 -8.47 -28.89
N SER A 329 29.46 -9.10 -28.13
CA SER A 329 29.62 -10.56 -28.16
C SER A 329 28.62 -11.34 -27.30
N GLU A 330 27.85 -10.70 -26.42
CA GLU A 330 26.95 -11.41 -25.48
C GLU A 330 25.53 -10.83 -25.37
N ALA A 331 25.12 -9.93 -26.26
CA ALA A 331 23.74 -9.44 -26.27
C ALA A 331 22.78 -10.53 -26.78
N LEU A 332 21.93 -11.05 -25.91
CA LEU A 332 20.73 -11.78 -26.31
C LEU A 332 19.94 -10.92 -27.30
N PRO A 333 19.39 -11.48 -28.39
CA PRO A 333 18.74 -10.69 -29.43
C PRO A 333 17.55 -9.93 -28.84
N VAL A 334 17.70 -8.61 -28.72
CA VAL A 334 16.60 -7.71 -28.41
C VAL A 334 15.72 -7.68 -29.66
N ARG A 335 14.55 -8.30 -29.60
CA ARG A 335 13.53 -8.08 -30.63
C ARG A 335 13.19 -6.59 -30.62
N GLU A 336 13.31 -5.95 -31.78
CA GLU A 336 12.89 -4.56 -31.96
C GLU A 336 11.46 -4.38 -31.43
N ALA A 337 11.29 -3.42 -30.53
CA ALA A 337 9.99 -3.10 -29.98
C ALA A 337 9.15 -2.46 -31.10
N LYS A 338 8.16 -3.21 -31.60
CA LYS A 338 7.29 -2.77 -32.69
C LYS A 338 6.74 -1.36 -32.48
N THR A 339 6.74 -0.55 -33.53
CA THR A 339 6.20 0.80 -33.48
C THR A 339 4.71 0.81 -33.11
N ALA A 340 4.18 1.95 -32.64
CA ALA A 340 2.75 2.06 -32.34
C ALA A 340 1.86 1.81 -33.58
N ASN A 341 2.39 2.09 -34.78
CA ASN A 341 1.73 1.79 -36.05
C ASN A 341 1.74 0.30 -36.37
N GLU A 342 2.86 -0.40 -36.17
CA GLU A 342 2.94 -1.86 -36.35
C GLU A 342 1.99 -2.61 -35.41
N ARG A 343 1.85 -2.15 -34.16
CA ARG A 343 0.90 -2.72 -33.19
C ARG A 343 -0.56 -2.49 -33.58
N LYS A 344 -0.88 -1.34 -34.21
CA LYS A 344 -2.23 -1.07 -34.75
C LYS A 344 -2.52 -1.93 -35.98
N LEU A 345 -1.53 -2.12 -36.86
CA LEU A 345 -1.69 -2.93 -38.07
C LEU A 345 -1.92 -4.40 -37.73
N GLU A 346 -1.21 -4.95 -36.74
CA GLU A 346 -1.44 -6.30 -36.24
C GLU A 346 -2.78 -6.45 -35.51
N GLY A 347 -3.21 -5.42 -34.77
CA GLY A 347 -4.55 -5.40 -34.18
C GLY A 347 -5.65 -5.46 -35.24
N ALA A 348 -5.50 -4.72 -36.34
CA ALA A 348 -6.43 -4.72 -37.46
C ALA A 348 -6.41 -6.05 -38.26
N LEU A 349 -5.23 -6.63 -38.48
CA LEU A 349 -5.06 -7.94 -39.12
C LEU A 349 -5.62 -9.08 -38.27
N ALA A 350 -5.43 -9.05 -36.95
CA ALA A 350 -5.98 -10.03 -36.03
C ALA A 350 -7.51 -9.97 -35.98
N THR A 351 -8.13 -8.79 -36.11
CA THR A 351 -9.59 -8.65 -36.22
C THR A 351 -10.13 -9.04 -37.61
N GLY A 352 -9.34 -8.88 -38.68
CA GLY A 352 -9.70 -9.26 -40.04
C GLY A 352 -9.75 -10.78 -40.25
N SER A 353 -8.90 -11.55 -39.57
CA SER A 353 -8.87 -13.02 -39.69
C SER A 353 -9.99 -13.74 -38.95
N VAL A 354 -10.67 -13.09 -37.99
CA VAL A 354 -11.80 -13.70 -37.27
C VAL A 354 -13.11 -13.58 -38.06
N ALA A 355 -13.22 -12.61 -38.97
CA ALA A 355 -14.42 -12.43 -39.80
C ALA A 355 -14.54 -13.46 -40.95
N SER A 356 -13.44 -14.09 -41.39
CA SER A 356 -13.46 -15.08 -42.48
C SER A 356 -13.62 -16.54 -42.03
N ALA A 357 -13.64 -16.82 -40.73
CA ALA A 357 -13.76 -18.19 -40.19
C ALA A 357 -15.17 -18.57 -39.72
N ALA A 358 -16.16 -17.67 -39.81
CA ALA A 358 -17.51 -17.88 -39.28
C ALA A 358 -18.63 -18.02 -40.35
N ILE A 359 -18.31 -18.25 -41.62
CA ILE A 359 -19.31 -18.45 -42.71
C ILE A 359 -19.29 -19.89 -43.27
N GLY A 360 -18.42 -20.78 -42.78
CA GLY A 360 -18.23 -22.13 -43.32
C GLY A 360 -19.04 -23.27 -42.68
N ALA A 361 -20.18 -23.03 -42.02
CA ALA A 361 -20.89 -24.10 -41.31
C ALA A 361 -22.42 -23.96 -41.20
N ILE A 362 -23.12 -23.31 -42.14
CA ILE A 362 -24.58 -23.44 -42.30
C ILE A 362 -24.94 -23.40 -43.79
N ALA A 363 -24.82 -24.53 -44.49
CA ALA A 363 -25.43 -24.74 -45.81
C ALA A 363 -25.52 -26.25 -46.13
N GLY A 364 -26.29 -26.97 -45.33
CA GLY A 364 -26.87 -28.26 -45.71
C GLY A 364 -28.39 -28.13 -45.61
N PHE A 365 -29.10 -28.47 -46.69
CA PHE A 365 -30.54 -28.29 -46.93
C PHE A 365 -30.99 -26.95 -47.53
N ALA A 366 -30.91 -26.84 -48.86
CA ALA A 366 -32.08 -26.56 -49.70
C ALA A 366 -31.69 -26.74 -51.18
N ALA A 367 -32.13 -27.85 -51.75
CA ALA A 367 -32.03 -28.10 -53.18
C ALA A 367 -33.14 -27.35 -53.94
N ALA A 368 -32.76 -26.83 -55.12
CA ALA A 368 -33.57 -26.66 -56.33
C ALA A 368 -34.83 -25.77 -56.26
N LYS A 369 -34.76 -24.58 -56.88
CA LYS A 369 -35.45 -24.32 -58.17
C LYS A 369 -35.03 -22.98 -58.78
N ALA A 370 -34.92 -23.00 -60.11
CA ALA A 370 -34.44 -21.95 -60.99
C ALA A 370 -35.50 -20.90 -61.37
N SER A 371 -35.03 -19.90 -62.15
CA SER A 371 -35.72 -18.83 -62.90
C SER A 371 -36.01 -17.55 -62.10
N GLY A 372 -35.76 -16.32 -62.58
CA GLY A 372 -35.29 -15.81 -63.87
C GLY A 372 -35.64 -14.31 -63.95
N GLY A 373 -34.84 -13.53 -64.70
CA GLY A 373 -35.11 -12.11 -65.02
C GLY A 373 -34.56 -11.12 -63.99
N GLY A 374 -33.86 -10.03 -64.31
CA GLY A 374 -33.71 -9.29 -65.57
C GLY A 374 -33.76 -7.81 -65.19
N GLY A 375 -32.72 -7.02 -65.54
CA GLY A 375 -32.75 -5.57 -65.34
C GLY A 375 -31.40 -4.93 -65.01
N ARG A 376 -30.68 -4.50 -66.05
CA ARG A 376 -29.72 -3.39 -66.07
C ARG A 376 -30.47 -2.13 -66.57
N PRO A 377 -29.85 -0.94 -66.72
CA PRO A 377 -28.80 -0.25 -65.95
C PRO A 377 -29.11 1.27 -65.78
N ASN A 378 -28.19 2.03 -65.16
CA ASN A 378 -27.73 3.38 -65.55
C ASN A 378 -26.75 3.85 -64.47
N GLU A 379 -25.44 3.96 -64.68
CA GLU A 379 -24.64 4.78 -65.62
C GLU A 379 -24.62 6.28 -65.27
N LYS A 380 -23.40 6.83 -65.29
CA LYS A 380 -22.94 8.24 -65.21
C LYS A 380 -22.67 8.82 -63.81
N GLU A 381 -21.64 9.62 -63.55
CA GLU A 381 -20.42 10.14 -64.23
C GLU A 381 -19.87 11.12 -63.16
N GLU A 382 -18.72 10.85 -62.53
CA GLU A 382 -17.42 11.48 -62.79
C GLU A 382 -17.33 13.02 -62.56
N ARG A 383 -16.20 13.42 -61.93
CA ARG A 383 -15.57 14.76 -61.84
C ARG A 383 -16.07 15.74 -60.77
N GLU A 384 -15.27 16.64 -60.21
CA GLU A 384 -13.82 16.89 -60.15
C GLU A 384 -13.60 17.93 -59.02
N HIS A 385 -12.40 17.91 -58.46
CA HIS A 385 -11.63 19.00 -57.85
C HIS A 385 -12.16 20.45 -57.87
N GLY A 386 -12.01 21.11 -56.72
CA GLY A 386 -11.90 22.57 -56.59
C GLY A 386 -11.30 22.98 -55.24
N GLU A 387 -10.05 23.44 -55.27
CA GLU A 387 -9.34 24.14 -54.19
C GLU A 387 -9.98 25.51 -53.87
N GLY A 388 -9.77 26.04 -52.65
CA GLY A 388 -10.04 27.45 -52.39
C GLY A 388 -10.02 27.87 -50.92
N GLN A 389 -8.84 28.35 -50.50
CA GLN A 389 -8.51 29.23 -49.35
C GLN A 389 -8.28 28.62 -47.97
#